data_AF-A0A0B5QKC4-F1
#
_entry.id   AF-A0A0B5QKC4-F1
#
_cell.length_a   1.000
_cell.length_b   1.000
_cell.length_c   1.000
_cell.angle_alpha   90.00
_cell.angle_beta   90.00
_cell.angle_gamma   90.00
#
_symmetry.space_group_name_H-M   'P 1'
#
loop_
_entity.id
_entity.type
_entity.pdbx_description
1 polymer ?
#
loop_
_entity_poly.entity_id
_entity_poly.type
_entity_poly.pdbx_seq_one_letter_code
_entity_poly.pdbx_strand_id
1 'polypeptide(L)'
;MKISELKRKSKKQLKGKWGIAITTLFVSLIIISGFYVAMKLFQPDGGLLTAIGECVSVFLGGIATLGTCKFVLNLALGNNEEKFNDLFVGINIYFKTLGLWILINLTVSIATMFLIIPGIIVSLMFSQAFFILCEDNNKSIIECLKQSLSIMRGYKIRLLLLELSFVGWWIISILTLGIGVLWIYPYQQVTRANFYLEIKK
;
A
#
# COMPACT_ATOMS: atom_id res chain seq x y z
N MET A 1 1.75 17.85 -11.84
CA MET A 1 2.20 16.93 -12.91
C MET A 1 1.01 16.21 -13.53
N LYS A 2 1.05 15.92 -14.82
CA LYS A 2 0.03 15.07 -15.45
C LYS A 2 0.20 13.62 -14.99
N ILE A 3 -0.86 12.81 -15.03
CA ILE A 3 -0.81 11.37 -14.68
C ILE A 3 0.27 10.65 -15.51
N SER A 4 0.39 11.00 -16.79
CA SER A 4 1.42 10.45 -17.69
C SER A 4 2.84 10.80 -17.25
N GLU A 5 3.06 11.99 -16.68
CA GLU A 5 4.37 12.42 -16.17
C GLU A 5 4.74 11.66 -14.90
N LEU A 6 3.79 11.46 -13.98
CA LEU A 6 3.99 10.63 -12.78
C LEU A 6 4.41 9.21 -13.16
N LYS A 7 3.65 8.59 -14.06
CA LYS A 7 3.93 7.26 -14.62
C LYS A 7 5.32 7.20 -15.28
N ARG A 8 5.66 8.19 -16.11
CA ARG A 8 6.99 8.27 -16.74
C ARG A 8 8.10 8.43 -15.71
N LYS A 9 7.90 9.22 -14.65
CA LYS A 9 8.86 9.42 -13.56
C LYS A 9 9.11 8.12 -12.81
N SER A 10 8.06 7.40 -12.41
CA SER A 10 8.18 6.10 -11.73
C SER A 10 8.94 5.08 -12.58
N LYS A 11 8.66 5.01 -13.90
CA LYS A 11 9.38 4.10 -14.80
C LYS A 11 10.88 4.44 -14.89
N LYS A 12 11.23 5.73 -14.85
CA LYS A 12 12.63 6.16 -14.80
C LYS A 12 13.31 5.76 -13.48
N GLN A 13 12.62 5.92 -12.35
CA GLN A 13 13.16 5.57 -11.03
C GLN A 13 13.35 4.07 -10.84
N LEU A 14 12.53 3.25 -11.50
CA LEU A 14 12.69 1.80 -11.52
C LEU A 14 13.81 1.32 -12.44
N LYS A 15 14.31 2.16 -13.36
CA LYS A 15 15.38 1.76 -14.29
C LYS A 15 16.65 1.46 -13.49
N GLY A 16 17.16 0.23 -13.62
CA GLY A 16 18.30 -0.28 -12.84
C GLY A 16 17.94 -0.80 -11.44
N LYS A 17 16.70 -0.61 -10.98
CA LYS A 17 16.21 -1.03 -9.65
C LYS A 17 15.09 -2.06 -9.69
N TRP A 18 14.75 -2.57 -10.87
CA TRP A 18 13.68 -3.57 -11.03
C TRP A 18 13.90 -4.82 -10.19
N GLY A 19 15.13 -5.34 -10.11
CA GLY A 19 15.43 -6.55 -9.33
C GLY A 19 15.08 -6.40 -7.85
N ILE A 20 15.58 -5.34 -7.20
CA ILE A 20 15.27 -5.08 -5.79
C ILE A 20 13.79 -4.70 -5.59
N ALA A 21 13.20 -3.94 -6.51
CA ALA A 21 11.79 -3.55 -6.41
C ALA A 21 10.84 -4.75 -6.52
N ILE A 22 11.07 -5.64 -7.48
CA ILE A 22 10.28 -6.87 -7.66
C ILE A 22 10.46 -7.75 -6.43
N THR A 23 11.70 -8.01 -6.01
CA THR A 23 12.00 -8.90 -4.89
C THR A 23 11.35 -8.41 -3.60
N THR A 24 11.60 -7.16 -3.20
CA THR A 24 11.09 -6.60 -1.95
C THR A 24 9.56 -6.56 -1.94
N LEU A 25 8.93 -6.13 -3.04
CA LEU A 25 7.47 -5.99 -3.10
C LEU A 25 6.74 -7.32 -3.27
N PHE A 26 7.36 -8.31 -3.92
CA PHE A 26 6.77 -9.63 -4.01
C PHE A 26 6.88 -10.38 -2.68
N VAL A 27 8.01 -10.24 -1.96
CA VAL A 27 8.13 -10.75 -0.59
C VAL A 27 7.10 -10.09 0.32
N SER A 28 6.89 -8.78 0.22
CA SER A 28 5.84 -8.13 1.02
C SER A 28 4.44 -8.64 0.69
N LEU A 29 4.13 -8.93 -0.58
CA LEU A 29 2.87 -9.59 -0.95
C LEU A 29 2.72 -10.97 -0.30
N ILE A 30 3.77 -11.81 -0.31
CA ILE A 30 3.73 -13.14 0.33
C ILE A 30 3.53 -13.01 1.85
N ILE A 31 4.17 -12.04 2.50
CA ILE A 31 4.01 -11.78 3.93
C ILE A 31 2.56 -11.35 4.25
N ILE A 32 1.96 -10.49 3.40
CA ILE A 32 0.61 -9.95 3.62
C ILE A 32 -0.47 -11.00 3.34
N SER A 33 -0.38 -11.73 2.23
CA SER A 33 -1.47 -12.61 1.75
C SER A 33 -1.08 -14.08 1.62
N GLY A 34 0.18 -14.38 1.33
CA GLY A 34 0.65 -15.75 1.12
C GLY A 34 0.46 -16.64 2.35
N PHE A 35 0.80 -16.13 3.54
CA PHE A 35 0.60 -16.86 4.79
C PHE A 35 -0.89 -17.11 5.08
N TYR A 36 -1.74 -16.10 4.89
CA TYR A 36 -3.19 -16.23 5.06
C TYR A 36 -3.80 -17.28 4.12
N VAL A 37 -3.44 -17.23 2.83
CA VAL A 37 -3.94 -18.19 1.82
C VAL A 37 -3.45 -19.60 2.13
N ALA A 38 -2.17 -19.77 2.48
CA ALA A 38 -1.63 -21.07 2.85
C ALA A 38 -2.39 -21.67 4.04
N MET A 39 -2.58 -20.91 5.12
CA MET A 39 -3.32 -21.37 6.30
C MET A 39 -4.74 -21.84 5.95
N LYS A 40 -5.46 -21.10 5.10
CA LYS A 40 -6.80 -21.49 4.64
C LYS A 40 -6.83 -22.75 3.78
N LEU A 41 -5.79 -23.01 3.00
CA LEU A 41 -5.70 -24.21 2.16
C LEU A 41 -5.41 -25.47 2.98
N PHE A 42 -4.54 -25.38 3.99
CA PHE A 42 -4.16 -26.54 4.80
C PHE A 42 -5.20 -26.91 5.87
N GLN A 43 -5.94 -25.93 6.39
CA GLN A 43 -6.94 -26.15 7.43
C GLN A 43 -8.19 -25.31 7.15
N PRO A 44 -9.12 -25.81 6.33
CA PRO A 44 -10.34 -25.08 6.00
C PRO A 44 -11.38 -25.07 7.15
N ASP A 45 -11.25 -25.96 8.13
CA ASP A 45 -12.33 -26.32 9.07
C ASP A 45 -12.52 -25.36 10.27
N GLY A 46 -11.86 -24.19 10.27
CA GLY A 46 -12.20 -23.09 11.17
C GLY A 46 -11.98 -23.33 12.68
N GLY A 47 -10.87 -23.98 13.06
CA GLY A 47 -10.51 -24.26 14.45
C GLY A 47 -9.56 -23.24 15.13
N LEU A 48 -9.03 -23.60 16.31
CA LEU A 48 -8.11 -22.75 17.06
C LEU A 48 -6.82 -22.43 16.28
N LEU A 49 -6.27 -23.40 15.56
CA LEU A 49 -5.03 -23.22 14.79
C LEU A 49 -5.21 -22.28 13.60
N THR A 50 -6.39 -22.29 12.94
CA THR A 50 -6.71 -21.33 11.89
C THR A 50 -6.86 -19.92 12.48
N ALA A 51 -7.49 -19.77 13.64
CA ALA A 51 -7.61 -18.48 14.31
C ALA A 51 -6.22 -17.92 14.70
N ILE A 52 -5.32 -18.75 15.23
CA ILE A 52 -3.93 -18.35 15.49
C ILE A 52 -3.23 -17.92 14.19
N GLY A 53 -3.43 -18.66 13.10
CA GLY A 53 -2.90 -18.30 11.78
C GLY A 53 -3.42 -16.96 11.26
N GLU A 54 -4.68 -16.64 11.48
CA GLU A 54 -5.26 -15.34 11.11
C GLU A 54 -4.63 -14.20 11.93
N CYS A 55 -4.47 -14.37 13.23
CA CYS A 55 -3.80 -13.39 14.08
C CYS A 55 -2.35 -13.14 13.61
N VAL A 56 -1.60 -14.20 13.28
CA VAL A 56 -0.25 -14.09 12.75
C VAL A 56 -0.25 -13.38 11.38
N SER A 57 -1.23 -13.67 10.52
CA SER A 57 -1.38 -13.00 9.21
C SER A 57 -1.60 -11.50 9.36
N VAL A 58 -2.45 -11.08 10.30
CA VAL A 58 -2.70 -9.65 10.58
C VAL A 58 -1.44 -8.98 11.10
N PHE A 59 -0.68 -9.65 11.98
CA PHE A 59 0.59 -9.16 12.49
C PHE A 59 1.63 -8.93 11.39
N LEU A 60 1.85 -9.95 10.57
CA LEU A 60 2.76 -9.90 9.43
C LEU A 60 2.34 -8.83 8.40
N GLY A 61 1.04 -8.74 8.11
CA GLY A 61 0.48 -7.77 7.18
C GLY A 61 0.68 -6.32 7.62
N GLY A 62 0.53 -6.03 8.93
CA GLY A 62 0.79 -4.70 9.49
C GLY A 62 2.24 -4.25 9.29
N ILE A 63 3.20 -5.13 9.60
CA ILE A 63 4.64 -4.86 9.43
C ILE A 63 4.96 -4.58 7.95
N ALA A 64 4.54 -5.49 7.08
CA ALA A 64 4.83 -5.42 5.65
C ALA A 64 4.18 -4.20 4.97
N THR A 65 3.01 -3.76 5.43
CA THR A 65 2.32 -2.58 4.87
C THR A 65 3.15 -1.31 5.05
N LEU A 66 3.59 -1.02 6.28
CA LEU A 66 4.38 0.17 6.55
C LEU A 66 5.78 0.07 5.92
N GLY A 67 6.40 -1.11 5.99
CA GLY A 67 7.70 -1.33 5.39
C GLY A 67 7.69 -1.19 3.86
N THR A 68 6.60 -1.62 3.21
CA THR A 68 6.35 -1.34 1.79
C THR A 68 6.25 0.16 1.53
N CYS A 69 5.52 0.91 2.37
CA CYS A 69 5.45 2.36 2.24
C CYS A 69 6.84 3.01 2.31
N LYS A 70 7.68 2.60 3.27
CA LYS A 70 9.05 3.11 3.43
C LYS A 70 9.91 2.81 2.21
N PHE A 71 9.95 1.55 1.79
CA PHE A 71 10.73 1.11 0.64
C PHE A 71 10.36 1.87 -0.63
N VAL A 72 9.06 1.96 -0.91
CA VAL A 72 8.55 2.62 -2.12
C VAL A 72 8.78 4.13 -2.07
N LEU A 73 8.69 4.75 -0.88
CA LEU A 73 9.01 6.16 -0.70
C LEU A 73 10.49 6.44 -0.97
N ASN A 74 11.39 5.63 -0.41
CA ASN A 74 12.84 5.72 -0.67
C ASN A 74 13.14 5.58 -2.18
N LEU A 75 12.49 4.61 -2.84
CA LEU A 75 12.65 4.41 -4.28
C LEU A 75 12.10 5.59 -5.11
N ALA A 76 11.01 6.21 -4.65
CA ALA A 76 10.42 7.40 -5.28
C ALA A 76 11.19 8.70 -4.98
N LEU A 77 11.97 8.76 -3.89
CA LEU A 77 12.89 9.86 -3.61
C LEU A 77 14.15 9.74 -4.47
N GLY A 78 14.60 8.51 -4.76
CA GLY A 78 15.73 8.26 -5.65
C GLY A 78 17.10 8.54 -5.03
N ASN A 79 17.18 8.56 -3.70
CA ASN A 79 18.39 8.78 -2.92
C ASN A 79 19.25 7.51 -2.71
N ASN A 80 18.91 6.38 -3.37
CA ASN A 80 19.59 5.08 -3.22
C ASN A 80 19.56 4.53 -1.78
N GLU A 81 18.60 4.97 -0.97
CA GLU A 81 18.40 4.48 0.39
C GLU A 81 17.46 3.26 0.44
N GLU A 82 16.90 2.84 -0.69
CA GLU A 82 16.00 1.68 -0.72
C GLU A 82 16.71 0.40 -0.25
N LYS A 83 16.18 -0.21 0.79
CA LYS A 83 16.75 -1.45 1.35
C LYS A 83 15.65 -2.47 1.56
N PHE A 84 15.98 -3.74 1.34
CA PHE A 84 15.06 -4.84 1.68
C PHE A 84 14.65 -4.79 3.16
N ASN A 85 15.57 -4.40 4.06
CA ASN A 85 15.30 -4.23 5.48
C ASN A 85 14.24 -3.18 5.81
N ASP A 86 13.92 -2.28 4.88
CA ASP A 86 12.83 -1.29 5.07
C ASP A 86 11.49 -2.00 5.34
N LEU A 87 11.31 -3.23 4.85
CA LEU A 87 10.11 -4.05 5.11
C LEU A 87 9.83 -4.27 6.60
N PHE A 88 10.86 -4.25 7.45
CA PHE A 88 10.75 -4.57 8.86
C PHE A 88 10.68 -3.33 9.78
N VAL A 89 10.74 -2.12 9.21
CA VAL A 89 10.63 -0.86 9.98
C VAL A 89 9.30 -0.79 10.76
N GLY A 90 8.24 -1.40 10.20
CA GLY A 90 6.93 -1.48 10.84
C GLY A 90 6.91 -2.20 12.19
N ILE A 91 7.92 -3.01 12.53
CA ILE A 91 7.99 -3.73 13.81
C ILE A 91 8.04 -2.74 14.99
N ASN A 92 8.84 -1.68 14.89
CA ASN A 92 9.07 -0.74 16.00
C ASN A 92 7.83 0.12 16.32
N ILE A 93 6.95 0.31 15.34
CA ILE A 93 5.72 1.12 15.47
C ILE A 93 4.47 0.33 15.09
N TYR A 94 4.51 -0.97 15.36
CA TYR A 94 3.47 -1.91 14.95
C TYR A 94 2.08 -1.49 15.44
N PHE A 95 1.93 -1.15 16.72
CA PHE A 95 0.63 -0.76 17.28
C PHE A 95 0.05 0.50 16.64
N LYS A 96 0.87 1.48 16.28
CA LYS A 96 0.41 2.67 15.53
C LYS A 96 -0.06 2.29 14.14
N THR A 97 0.69 1.42 13.46
CA THR A 97 0.37 0.92 12.11
C THR A 97 -0.94 0.12 12.12
N LEU A 98 -1.08 -0.80 13.07
CA LEU A 98 -2.28 -1.60 13.26
C LEU A 98 -3.48 -0.71 13.59
N GLY A 99 -3.34 0.22 14.54
CA GLY A 99 -4.41 1.16 14.89
C GLY A 99 -4.85 2.02 13.71
N LEU A 100 -3.90 2.49 12.88
CA LEU A 100 -4.21 3.21 11.65
C LEU A 100 -4.94 2.34 10.64
N TRP A 101 -4.49 1.11 10.43
CA TRP A 101 -5.14 0.15 9.54
C TRP A 101 -6.58 -0.16 9.99
N ILE A 102 -6.78 -0.45 11.28
CA ILE A 102 -8.11 -0.72 11.86
C ILE A 102 -9.02 0.49 11.65
N LEU A 103 -8.56 1.70 11.98
CA LEU A 103 -9.39 2.90 11.92
C LEU A 103 -9.79 3.27 10.48
N ILE A 104 -8.88 3.11 9.51
CA ILE A 104 -9.19 3.32 8.10
C ILE A 104 -10.21 2.29 7.63
N ASN A 105 -9.97 0.99 7.87
CA ASN A 105 -10.86 -0.07 7.40
C ASN A 105 -12.24 0.02 8.06
N LEU A 106 -12.32 0.34 9.35
CA LEU A 106 -13.58 0.56 10.05
C LEU A 106 -14.34 1.74 9.42
N THR A 107 -13.68 2.87 9.21
CA THR A 107 -14.32 4.06 8.63
C THR A 107 -14.79 3.81 7.20
N VAL A 108 -13.98 3.13 6.38
CA VAL A 108 -14.33 2.76 5.01
C VAL A 108 -15.48 1.75 5.01
N SER A 109 -15.47 0.75 5.89
CA SER A 109 -16.52 -0.26 5.98
C SER A 109 -17.86 0.35 6.37
N ILE A 110 -17.88 1.23 7.37
CA ILE A 110 -19.08 1.97 7.76
C ILE A 110 -19.59 2.81 6.58
N ALA A 111 -18.72 3.60 5.93
CA ALA A 111 -19.13 4.41 4.78
C ALA A 111 -19.68 3.56 3.62
N THR A 112 -19.06 2.41 3.35
CA THR A 112 -19.47 1.46 2.30
C THR A 112 -20.80 0.80 2.64
N MET A 113 -21.07 0.51 3.92
CA MET A 113 -22.33 -0.08 4.39
C MET A 113 -23.53 0.83 4.13
N PHE A 114 -23.35 2.16 4.24
CA PHE A 114 -24.38 3.11 3.82
C PHE A 114 -24.49 3.16 2.29
N LEU A 115 -23.37 3.37 1.59
CA LEU A 115 -23.31 3.45 0.12
C LEU A 115 -21.88 3.17 -0.39
N ILE A 116 -21.77 2.51 -1.54
CA ILE A 116 -20.46 2.18 -2.15
C ILE A 116 -19.65 3.44 -2.50
N ILE A 117 -20.30 4.47 -3.07
CA ILE A 117 -19.62 5.68 -3.54
C ILE A 117 -18.93 6.46 -2.38
N PRO A 118 -19.61 6.74 -1.24
CA PRO A 118 -18.96 7.27 -0.04
C PRO A 118 -17.80 6.41 0.46
N GLY A 119 -17.92 5.09 0.45
CA GLY A 119 -16.83 4.17 0.80
C GLY A 119 -15.56 4.41 -0.03
N ILE A 120 -15.73 4.51 -1.35
CA ILE A 120 -14.63 4.84 -2.28
C ILE A 120 -14.03 6.22 -1.94
N ILE A 121 -14.87 7.24 -1.74
CA ILE A 121 -14.40 8.61 -1.42
C ILE A 121 -13.57 8.63 -0.13
N VAL A 122 -14.02 7.94 0.93
CA VAL A 122 -13.30 7.83 2.21
C VAL A 122 -11.98 7.07 2.04
N SER A 123 -11.98 5.97 1.27
CA SER A 123 -10.74 5.24 0.99
C SER A 123 -9.69 6.10 0.29
N LEU A 124 -10.12 6.94 -0.67
CA LEU A 124 -9.25 7.89 -1.35
C LEU A 124 -8.75 8.97 -0.39
N MET A 125 -9.60 9.48 0.51
CA MET A 125 -9.22 10.49 1.50
C MET A 125 -8.09 10.03 2.44
N PHE A 126 -8.11 8.77 2.84
CA PHE A 126 -7.12 8.21 3.78
C PHE A 126 -5.98 7.43 3.12
N SER A 127 -5.95 7.37 1.79
CA SER A 127 -4.94 6.65 1.00
C SER A 127 -3.49 7.07 1.29
N GLN A 128 -3.26 8.27 1.83
CA GLN A 128 -1.92 8.81 2.10
C GLN A 128 -1.48 8.63 3.56
N ALA A 129 -2.36 8.15 4.45
CA ALA A 129 -2.11 8.14 5.88
C ALA A 129 -0.92 7.24 6.27
N PHE A 130 -0.71 6.11 5.58
CA PHE A 130 0.45 5.24 5.83
C PHE A 130 1.77 5.87 5.38
N PHE A 131 1.79 6.64 4.29
CA PHE A 131 2.98 7.39 3.89
C PHE A 131 3.33 8.47 4.92
N ILE A 132 2.32 9.17 5.46
CA ILE A 132 2.50 10.18 6.50
C ILE A 132 3.05 9.56 7.79
N LEU A 133 2.44 8.45 8.23
CA LEU A 133 2.91 7.72 9.43
C LEU A 133 4.35 7.24 9.24
N CYS A 134 4.70 6.75 8.04
CA CYS A 134 6.03 6.25 7.73
C CYS A 134 7.12 7.34 7.72
N GLU A 135 6.78 8.56 7.31
CA GLU A 135 7.70 9.69 7.34
C GLU A 135 7.88 10.28 8.74
N ASP A 136 6.80 10.32 9.53
CA ASP A 136 6.80 10.93 10.86
C ASP A 136 6.09 10.04 11.87
N ASN A 137 6.89 9.16 12.49
CA ASN A 137 6.44 8.22 13.50
C ASN A 137 6.01 8.90 14.81
N ASN A 138 6.26 10.20 15.01
CA ASN A 138 5.85 10.91 16.22
C ASN A 138 4.37 11.28 16.19
N LYS A 139 3.79 11.43 14.99
CA LYS A 139 2.37 11.72 14.83
C LYS A 139 1.49 10.63 15.42
N SER A 140 0.37 11.06 15.97
CA SER A 140 -0.74 10.19 16.34
C SER A 140 -1.49 9.69 15.09
N ILE A 141 -2.24 8.61 15.26
CA ILE A 141 -3.07 8.03 14.20
C ILE A 141 -4.05 9.08 13.65
N ILE A 142 -4.68 9.86 14.53
CA ILE A 142 -5.65 10.89 14.15
C ILE A 142 -4.98 12.02 13.37
N GLU A 143 -3.77 12.43 13.75
CA GLU A 143 -3.01 13.44 13.00
C GLU A 143 -2.65 12.94 11.59
N CYS A 144 -2.26 11.67 11.45
CA CYS A 144 -1.99 11.07 10.14
C CYS A 144 -3.24 11.10 9.25
N LEU A 145 -4.42 10.77 9.80
CA LEU A 145 -5.69 10.82 9.06
C LEU A 145 -6.10 12.24 8.69
N LYS A 146 -6.00 13.19 9.62
CA LYS A 146 -6.31 14.60 9.39
C LYS A 146 -5.40 15.20 8.31
N GLN A 147 -4.11 14.87 8.36
CA GLN A 147 -3.16 15.32 7.35
C GLN A 147 -3.45 14.68 6.00
N SER A 148 -3.73 13.36 5.93
CA SER A 148 -4.13 12.69 4.69
C SER A 148 -5.37 13.36 4.08
N LEU A 149 -6.38 13.65 4.91
CA LEU A 149 -7.59 14.35 4.50
C LEU A 149 -7.29 15.74 3.93
N SER A 150 -6.39 16.48 4.56
CA SER A 150 -5.99 17.83 4.14
C SER A 150 -5.29 17.80 2.78
N ILE A 151 -4.24 16.99 2.61
CA ILE A 151 -3.47 16.93 1.35
C ILE A 151 -4.25 16.30 0.20
N MET A 152 -5.26 15.47 0.48
CA MET A 152 -6.14 14.89 -0.54
C MET A 152 -7.25 15.83 -1.01
N ARG A 153 -7.43 17.00 -0.39
CA ARG A 153 -8.44 17.97 -0.79
C ARG A 153 -8.13 18.48 -2.21
N GLY A 154 -9.08 18.29 -3.14
CA GLY A 154 -8.90 18.64 -4.56
C GLY A 154 -8.23 17.56 -5.42
N TYR A 155 -7.67 16.50 -4.81
CA TYR A 155 -6.90 15.48 -5.55
C TYR A 155 -7.54 14.07 -5.59
N LYS A 156 -8.69 13.87 -4.95
CA LYS A 156 -9.39 12.55 -4.89
C LYS A 156 -9.67 11.95 -6.27
N ILE A 157 -10.27 12.74 -7.17
CA ILE A 157 -10.56 12.30 -8.54
C ILE A 157 -9.28 12.04 -9.33
N ARG A 158 -8.23 12.84 -9.08
CA ARG A 158 -6.93 12.64 -9.72
C ARG A 158 -6.29 11.31 -9.31
N LEU A 159 -6.38 10.94 -8.03
CA LEU A 159 -5.95 9.62 -7.57
C LEU A 159 -6.82 8.52 -8.17
N LEU A 160 -8.14 8.69 -8.21
CA LEU A 160 -9.03 7.71 -8.83
C LEU A 160 -8.68 7.46 -10.30
N LEU A 161 -8.47 8.52 -11.08
CA LEU A 161 -8.05 8.42 -12.48
C LEU A 161 -6.66 7.79 -12.63
N LEU A 162 -5.76 8.04 -11.68
CA LEU A 162 -4.45 7.39 -11.64
C LEU A 162 -4.61 5.87 -11.47
N GLU A 163 -5.41 5.43 -10.50
CA GLU A 163 -5.71 4.01 -10.25
C GLU A 163 -6.39 3.36 -11.46
N LEU A 164 -7.41 4.02 -12.04
CA LEU A 164 -8.10 3.55 -13.25
C LEU A 164 -7.13 3.38 -14.44
N SER A 165 -6.10 4.22 -14.55
CA SER A 165 -5.08 4.10 -15.60
C SER A 165 -4.23 2.82 -15.50
N PHE A 166 -4.28 2.10 -14.38
CA PHE A 166 -3.62 0.81 -14.18
C PHE A 166 -4.55 -0.38 -14.38
N VAL A 167 -5.88 -0.20 -14.37
CA VAL A 167 -6.85 -1.31 -14.49
C VAL A 167 -6.62 -2.14 -15.75
N GLY A 168 -6.39 -1.50 -16.90
CA GLY A 168 -6.07 -2.22 -18.14
C GLY A 168 -4.82 -3.09 -18.04
N TRP A 169 -3.80 -2.63 -17.31
CA TRP A 169 -2.57 -3.39 -17.08
C TRP A 169 -2.83 -4.60 -16.18
N TRP A 170 -3.65 -4.44 -15.13
CA TRP A 170 -4.05 -5.54 -14.27
C TRP A 170 -4.85 -6.62 -15.01
N ILE A 171 -5.73 -6.24 -15.93
CA ILE A 171 -6.46 -7.19 -16.78
C ILE A 171 -5.48 -8.01 -17.63
N ILE A 172 -4.49 -7.36 -18.25
CA ILE A 172 -3.44 -8.05 -19.02
C ILE A 172 -2.62 -8.98 -18.13
N SER A 173 -2.32 -8.59 -16.89
CA SER A 173 -1.63 -9.47 -15.93
C SER A 173 -2.41 -10.76 -15.67
N ILE A 174 -3.73 -10.69 -15.55
CA ILE A 174 -4.57 -11.88 -15.31
C ILE A 174 -4.49 -12.82 -16.52
N LEU A 175 -4.55 -12.27 -17.74
CA LEU A 175 -4.44 -13.05 -18.98
C LEU A 175 -3.07 -13.74 -19.14
N THR A 176 -2.02 -13.22 -18.50
CA THR A 176 -0.68 -13.81 -18.48
C THR A 176 -0.43 -14.73 -17.27
N LEU A 177 -1.50 -15.28 -16.69
CA LEU A 177 -1.45 -16.14 -15.48
C LEU A 177 -0.78 -15.44 -14.27
N GLY A 178 -0.88 -14.11 -14.20
CA GLY A 178 -0.33 -13.31 -13.10
C GLY A 178 1.12 -12.88 -13.29
N ILE A 179 1.81 -13.28 -14.36
CA ILE A 179 3.22 -12.91 -14.60
C ILE A 179 3.37 -11.39 -14.70
N GLY A 180 2.42 -10.70 -15.34
CA GLY A 180 2.44 -9.23 -15.46
C GLY A 180 2.44 -8.48 -14.11
N VAL A 181 1.96 -9.11 -13.03
CA VAL A 181 1.91 -8.50 -11.69
C VAL A 181 3.30 -8.13 -11.21
N LEU A 182 4.33 -8.92 -11.55
CA LEU A 182 5.72 -8.66 -11.14
C LEU A 182 6.21 -7.28 -11.58
N TRP A 183 5.82 -6.80 -12.75
CA TRP A 183 6.21 -5.47 -13.23
C TRP A 183 5.20 -4.39 -12.87
N ILE A 184 3.92 -4.71 -12.90
CA ILE A 184 2.85 -3.71 -12.72
C ILE A 184 2.74 -3.27 -11.26
N TYR A 185 2.93 -4.19 -10.31
CA TYR A 185 2.82 -3.87 -8.89
C TYR A 185 3.90 -2.88 -8.43
N PRO A 186 5.21 -3.10 -8.65
CA PRO A 186 6.23 -2.09 -8.34
C PRO A 186 6.00 -0.76 -9.05
N TYR A 187 5.61 -0.83 -10.31
CA TYR A 187 5.34 0.37 -11.10
C TYR A 187 4.22 1.22 -10.52
N GLN A 188 3.11 0.60 -10.12
CA GLN A 188 2.00 1.30 -9.51
C GLN A 188 2.34 1.84 -8.12
N GLN A 189 3.03 1.06 -7.28
CA GLN A 189 3.39 1.50 -5.93
C GLN A 189 4.29 2.75 -5.97
N VAL A 190 5.33 2.74 -6.81
CA VAL A 190 6.22 3.92 -6.97
C VAL A 190 5.46 5.12 -7.52
N THR A 191 4.46 4.87 -8.37
CA THR A 191 3.60 5.94 -8.89
C THR A 191 2.70 6.53 -7.80
N ARG A 192 2.19 5.71 -6.87
CA ARG A 192 1.46 6.18 -5.69
C ARG A 192 2.35 7.00 -4.77
N ALA A 193 3.59 6.57 -4.50
CA ALA A 193 4.53 7.34 -3.70
C ALA A 193 4.93 8.67 -4.38
N ASN A 194 5.12 8.69 -5.70
CA ASN A 194 5.33 9.95 -6.42
C ASN A 194 4.12 10.87 -6.36
N PHE A 195 2.91 10.33 -6.43
CA PHE A 195 1.68 11.10 -6.26
C PHE A 195 1.63 11.73 -4.87
N TYR A 196 1.91 10.95 -3.83
CA TYR A 196 2.03 11.41 -2.45
C TYR A 196 3.02 12.58 -2.32
N LEU A 197 4.25 12.40 -2.81
CA LEU A 197 5.31 13.41 -2.78
C LEU A 197 4.95 14.68 -3.56
N GLU A 198 4.05 14.59 -4.54
CA GLU A 198 3.59 15.74 -5.30
C GLU A 198 2.54 16.56 -4.55
N ILE A 199 1.52 15.90 -3.97
CA ILE A 199 0.40 16.58 -3.30
C ILE A 199 0.73 17.03 -1.88
N LYS A 200 1.80 16.50 -1.29
CA LYS A 200 2.31 16.93 0.02
C LYS A 200 2.95 18.33 -0.02
N LYS A 201 3.39 18.79 -1.19
CA LYS A 201 4.00 20.11 -1.38
C LYS A 201 3.01 21.24 -1.12
#